data_AF-A0A8X6T744-F1
#
_entry.id   AF-A0A8X6T744-F1
#
_cell.length_a   1.000
_cell.length_b   1.000
_cell.length_c   1.000
_cell.angle_alpha   90.00
_cell.angle_beta   90.00
_cell.angle_gamma   90.00
#
_symmetry.space_group_name_H-M   'P 1'
#
loop_
_entity.id
_entity.type
_entity.pdbx_description
1 polymer ?
#
loop_
_entity_poly.entity_id
_entity_poly.type
_entity_poly.pdbx_seq_one_letter_code
_entity_poly.pdbx_strand_id
1 'polypeptide(L)'
;SERTAVEDYKLGDTGIVVEKDMRVVIPLYAIHYDPDFYQDPETFNPERFMDSFEPKHPQYAYLPFGAGPRNCLGMRFALLEMKMCITNILRHFRIKPLPTTKVR
;
A
#
# COMPACT_ATOMS: atom_id res chain seq x y z
N SER A 1 -1.16 9.16 5.16
CA SER A 1 -1.70 10.08 4.14
C SER A 1 -2.82 10.89 4.74
N GLU A 2 -2.69 12.21 4.82
CA GLU A 2 -3.75 13.06 5.35
C GLU A 2 -4.61 13.68 4.23
N ARG A 3 -5.86 13.97 4.58
CA ARG A 3 -6.85 14.68 3.78
C ARG A 3 -7.46 15.75 4.66
N THR A 4 -7.89 16.86 4.05
CA THR A 4 -8.59 17.93 4.76
C THR A 4 -9.91 18.15 4.05
N ALA A 5 -10.99 18.20 4.81
CA ALA A 5 -12.31 18.50 4.26
C ALA A 5 -12.36 19.97 3.84
N VAL A 6 -12.79 20.24 2.61
CA VAL A 6 -12.91 21.62 2.07
C VAL A 6 -14.26 22.26 2.44
N GLU A 7 -15.21 21.45 2.85
CA GLU A 7 -16.55 21.77 3.31
C GLU A 7 -17.04 20.65 4.25
N ASP A 8 -18.13 20.89 4.97
CA ASP A 8 -18.73 19.86 5.82
C ASP A 8 -19.17 18.66 4.96
N TYR A 9 -18.68 17.47 5.31
CA TYR A 9 -18.91 16.25 4.56
C TYR A 9 -19.54 15.17 5.42
N LYS A 10 -20.77 14.74 5.06
CA LYS A 10 -21.42 13.59 5.69
C LYS A 10 -20.83 12.30 5.14
N LEU A 11 -20.24 11.48 6.00
CA LEU A 11 -19.59 10.23 5.62
C LEU A 11 -20.62 9.12 5.41
N GLY A 12 -21.22 9.08 4.22
CA GLY A 12 -22.23 8.09 3.85
C GLY A 12 -23.37 8.00 4.87
N ASP A 13 -23.78 6.77 5.20
CA ASP A 13 -24.87 6.50 6.15
C ASP A 13 -24.39 6.33 7.60
N THR A 14 -23.11 6.61 7.89
CA THR A 14 -22.54 6.44 9.24
C THR A 14 -23.05 7.44 10.28
N GLY A 15 -23.67 8.53 9.83
CA GLY A 15 -24.07 9.66 10.68
C GLY A 15 -22.91 10.58 11.09
N ILE A 16 -21.67 10.26 10.71
CA ILE A 16 -20.49 11.08 11.00
C ILE A 16 -20.43 12.26 10.02
N VAL A 17 -20.22 13.46 10.56
CA VAL A 17 -19.91 14.67 9.78
C VAL A 17 -18.45 15.01 9.99
N VAL A 18 -17.71 15.08 8.88
CA VAL A 18 -16.35 15.62 8.85
C VAL A 18 -16.49 17.11 8.59
N GLU A 19 -16.29 17.92 9.61
CA GLU A 19 -16.42 19.38 9.51
C GLU A 19 -15.38 19.96 8.55
N LYS A 20 -15.71 21.08 7.92
CA LYS A 20 -14.76 21.86 7.13
C LYS A 20 -13.46 22.09 7.90
N ASP A 21 -12.34 22.00 7.19
CA ASP A 21 -10.98 22.14 7.70
C ASP A 21 -10.52 21.02 8.65
N MET A 22 -11.39 20.05 8.98
CA MET A 22 -11.01 18.85 9.73
C MET A 22 -10.05 17.99 8.90
N ARG A 23 -8.99 17.51 9.57
CA ARG A 23 -8.04 16.57 8.98
C ARG A 23 -8.46 15.14 9.25
N VAL A 24 -8.40 14.33 8.19
CA VAL A 24 -8.61 12.89 8.23
C VAL A 24 -7.30 12.19 7.89
N VAL A 25 -6.87 11.29 8.78
CA VAL A 25 -5.69 10.46 8.56
C VAL A 25 -6.12 9.12 8.00
N ILE A 26 -5.57 8.74 6.85
CA ILE A 26 -5.75 7.41 6.27
C ILE A 26 -4.67 6.49 6.85
N PRO A 27 -5.03 5.46 7.64
CA PRO A 27 -4.10 4.58 8.32
C PRO A 27 -3.55 3.50 7.37
N LEU A 28 -2.75 3.91 6.37
CA LEU A 28 -2.26 3.01 5.32
C LEU A 28 -1.58 1.75 5.84
N TYR A 29 -0.77 1.86 6.89
CA TYR A 29 -0.11 0.70 7.49
C TYR A 29 -1.14 -0.30 8.02
N ALA A 30 -2.15 0.16 8.76
CA ALA A 30 -3.20 -0.73 9.27
C ALA A 30 -3.97 -1.39 8.12
N ILE A 31 -4.34 -0.63 7.09
CA ILE A 31 -5.07 -1.15 5.92
C ILE A 31 -4.24 -2.23 5.19
N HIS A 32 -2.93 -2.01 5.00
CA HIS A 32 -2.06 -2.97 4.29
C HIS A 32 -1.78 -4.25 5.08
N TYR A 33 -2.08 -4.25 6.39
CA TYR A 33 -1.94 -5.40 7.28
C TYR A 33 -3.30 -5.91 7.81
N ASP A 34 -4.41 -5.44 7.23
CA ASP A 34 -5.74 -5.82 7.66
C ASP A 34 -6.06 -7.25 7.19
N PRO A 35 -6.33 -8.21 8.10
CA PRO A 35 -6.66 -9.59 7.73
C PRO A 35 -7.96 -9.70 6.92
N ASP A 36 -8.85 -8.70 6.98
CA ASP A 36 -10.08 -8.66 6.18
C ASP A 36 -9.78 -8.41 4.69
N PHE A 37 -8.63 -7.81 4.37
CA PHE A 37 -8.21 -7.52 3.00
C PHE A 37 -7.03 -8.38 2.51
N TYR A 38 -6.22 -8.90 3.44
CA TYR A 38 -4.99 -9.63 3.18
C TYR A 38 -4.95 -10.89 4.03
N GLN A 39 -5.17 -12.07 3.44
CA GLN A 39 -4.89 -13.34 4.11
C GLN A 39 -3.43 -13.39 4.58
N ASP A 40 -3.15 -13.77 5.82
CA ASP A 40 -1.81 -13.83 6.41
C ASP A 40 -0.99 -12.55 6.15
N PRO A 41 -1.44 -11.38 6.63
CA PRO A 41 -0.91 -10.07 6.23
C PRO A 41 0.56 -9.85 6.59
N GLU A 42 1.04 -10.54 7.63
CA GLU A 42 2.44 -10.47 8.06
C GLU A 42 3.39 -11.32 7.19
N THR A 43 2.85 -12.17 6.31
CA THR A 43 3.65 -13.04 5.45
C THR A 43 4.04 -12.32 4.17
N PHE A 44 5.35 -12.30 3.86
CA PHE A 44 5.85 -11.84 2.58
C PHE A 44 5.47 -12.84 1.46
N ASN A 45 4.31 -12.63 0.86
CA ASN A 45 3.81 -13.41 -0.26
C ASN A 45 3.64 -12.50 -1.50
N PRO A 46 4.63 -12.45 -2.43
CA PRO A 46 4.52 -11.66 -3.66
C PRO A 46 3.40 -12.10 -4.61
N GLU A 47 3.03 -13.39 -4.59
CA GLU A 47 2.05 -13.97 -5.50
C GLU A 47 0.64 -13.40 -5.27
N ARG A 48 0.37 -12.84 -4.08
CA ARG A 48 -0.93 -12.21 -3.78
C ARG A 48 -1.29 -11.05 -4.69
N PHE A 49 -0.29 -10.44 -5.33
CA PHE A 49 -0.47 -9.32 -6.25
C PHE A 49 -0.61 -9.76 -7.71
N MET A 50 -0.59 -11.08 -7.99
CA MET A 50 -0.81 -11.61 -9.33
C MET A 50 -2.29 -11.62 -9.69
N ASP A 51 -2.58 -11.51 -10.99
CA ASP A 51 -3.95 -11.50 -11.50
C ASP A 51 -4.71 -12.81 -11.23
N SER A 52 -4.02 -13.93 -11.03
CA SER A 52 -4.62 -15.22 -10.68
C SER A 52 -4.96 -15.41 -9.19
N PHE A 53 -4.52 -14.51 -8.31
CA PHE A 53 -4.74 -14.65 -6.87
C PHE A 53 -6.12 -14.17 -6.46
N GLU A 54 -6.84 -14.99 -5.68
CA GLU A 54 -8.17 -14.69 -5.15
C GLU A 54 -8.21 -14.90 -3.62
N PRO A 55 -9.00 -14.09 -2.87
CA PRO A 55 -9.79 -12.97 -3.36
C PRO A 55 -8.93 -11.75 -3.73
N LYS A 56 -9.37 -10.97 -4.73
CA LYS A 56 -8.76 -9.68 -5.04
C LYS A 56 -8.92 -8.67 -3.90
N HIS A 57 -7.89 -7.85 -3.71
CA HIS A 57 -7.97 -6.74 -2.78
C HIS A 57 -9.06 -5.75 -3.21
N PRO A 58 -9.93 -5.31 -2.28
CA PRO A 58 -10.92 -4.27 -2.57
C PRO A 58 -10.27 -2.99 -3.09
N GLN A 59 -11.05 -2.18 -3.80
CA GLN A 59 -10.62 -0.85 -4.19
C GLN A 59 -10.17 -0.06 -2.94
N TYR A 60 -9.01 0.59 -3.02
CA TYR A 60 -8.39 1.35 -1.93
C TYR A 60 -7.81 0.54 -0.75
N ALA A 61 -7.83 -0.80 -0.80
CA ALA A 61 -7.07 -1.62 0.17
C ALA A 61 -5.55 -1.58 -0.10
N TYR A 62 -5.14 -1.46 -1.38
CA TYR A 62 -3.73 -1.29 -1.74
C TYR A 62 -3.45 0.14 -2.26
N LEU A 63 -2.70 0.91 -1.48
CA LEU A 63 -2.47 2.35 -1.70
C LEU A 63 -1.00 2.79 -1.51
N PRO A 64 0.00 2.07 -2.05
CA PRO A 64 1.43 2.38 -1.84
C PRO A 64 1.85 3.75 -2.40
N PHE A 65 1.11 4.26 -3.38
CA PHE A 65 1.37 5.55 -4.05
C PHE A 65 0.22 6.55 -3.86
N GLY A 66 -0.71 6.27 -2.95
CA GLY A 66 -1.94 7.06 -2.76
C GLY A 66 -2.92 6.96 -3.93
N ALA A 67 -3.98 7.77 -3.87
CA ALA A 67 -5.03 7.83 -4.88
C ALA A 67 -5.56 9.26 -5.06
N GLY A 68 -6.25 9.49 -6.18
CA GLY A 68 -6.80 10.77 -6.60
C GLY A 68 -5.77 11.69 -7.27
N PRO A 69 -6.14 12.96 -7.54
CA PRO A 69 -5.30 13.91 -8.27
C PRO A 69 -3.96 14.24 -7.61
N ARG A 70 -3.84 13.99 -6.30
CA ARG A 70 -2.62 14.17 -5.51
C ARG A 70 -1.96 12.84 -5.14
N ASN A 71 -2.05 11.83 -6.00
CA ASN A 71 -1.26 10.61 -5.86
C ASN A 71 0.22 10.88 -6.20
N CYS A 72 1.08 9.88 -5.97
CA CYS A 72 2.51 10.03 -6.24
C CYS A 72 2.78 10.22 -7.73
N LEU A 73 3.22 11.44 -8.10
CA LEU A 73 3.62 11.78 -9.46
C LEU A 73 4.76 10.87 -9.97
N GLY A 74 5.64 10.45 -9.06
CA GLY A 74 6.80 9.60 -9.35
C GLY A 74 6.49 8.10 -9.44
N MET A 75 5.24 7.65 -9.30
CA MET A 75 4.89 6.22 -9.23
C MET A 75 5.49 5.41 -10.39
N ARG A 76 5.35 5.90 -11.63
CA ARG A 76 5.86 5.19 -12.82
C ARG A 76 7.39 5.14 -12.84
N PHE A 77 8.04 6.23 -12.45
CA PHE A 77 9.49 6.31 -12.36
C PHE A 77 10.03 5.38 -11.28
N ALA A 78 9.46 5.42 -10.08
CA ALA A 78 9.85 4.56 -8.96
C ALA A 78 9.69 3.07 -9.31
N LEU A 79 8.59 2.68 -9.96
CA LEU A 79 8.40 1.29 -10.39
C LEU A 79 9.43 0.86 -11.44
N LEU A 80 9.79 1.74 -12.38
CA LEU A 80 10.82 1.45 -13.37
C LEU A 80 12.20 1.30 -12.72
N GLU A 81 12.59 2.27 -11.91
CA GLU A 81 13.87 2.29 -11.19
C GLU A 81 14.02 1.07 -10.27
N MET A 82 12.99 0.74 -9.49
CA MET A 82 13.00 -0.42 -8.60
C MET A 82 13.15 -1.74 -9.38
N LYS A 83 12.45 -1.90 -10.51
CA LYS A 83 12.59 -3.08 -11.36
C LYS A 83 14.00 -3.19 -11.94
N MET A 84 14.57 -2.09 -12.42
CA MET A 84 15.95 -2.06 -12.92
C MET A 84 16.96 -2.41 -11.83
N CYS A 85 16.82 -1.80 -10.65
CA CYS A 85 17.70 -2.04 -9.51
C CYS A 85 17.66 -3.51 -9.07
N ILE A 86 16.46 -4.06 -8.81
CA ILE A 86 16.28 -5.46 -8.39
C ILE A 86 16.84 -6.41 -9.46
N THR A 87 16.52 -6.18 -10.73
CA THR A 87 17.02 -7.03 -11.84
C THR A 87 18.54 -6.98 -11.92
N ASN A 88 19.14 -5.79 -11.77
CA ASN A 88 20.59 -5.63 -11.83
C ASN A 88 21.29 -6.33 -10.66
N ILE A 89 20.74 -6.24 -9.45
CA ILE A 89 21.27 -6.93 -8.27
C ILE A 89 21.19 -8.44 -8.47
N LEU A 90 20.04 -8.97 -8.87
CA LEU A 90 19.83 -10.42 -9.05
C LEU A 90 20.66 -11.04 -10.18
N ARG A 91 21.03 -10.24 -11.20
CA ARG A 91 21.88 -10.70 -12.31
C ARG A 91 23.37 -10.83 -11.94
N HIS A 92 23.86 -9.98 -11.04
CA HIS A 92 25.30 -9.87 -10.77
C HIS A 92 25.69 -10.39 -9.39
N PHE A 93 24.74 -10.50 -8.46
CA PHE A 93 25.01 -10.89 -7.08
C PHE A 93 24.08 -12.00 -6.61
N ARG A 94 24.61 -12.85 -5.73
CA ARG A 94 23.80 -13.79 -4.95
C ARG A 94 23.69 -13.27 -3.52
N ILE A 95 22.50 -12.84 -3.12
CA ILE A 95 22.23 -12.37 -1.77
C ILE A 95 22.15 -13.58 -0.84
N LYS A 96 22.91 -13.55 0.25
CA LYS A 96 22.83 -14.54 1.33
C LYS A 96 22.64 -13.82 2.67
N PRO A 97 21.73 -14.29 3.53
CA PRO A 97 21.64 -13.76 4.89
C PRO A 97 22.91 -14.08 5.67
N LEU A 98 23.20 -13.29 6.71
CA LEU A 98 24.21 -13.67 7.68
C LEU A 98 23.71 -14.84 8.54
N PRO A 99 24.59 -15.66 9.13
CA PRO A 99 24.17 -16.75 10.02
C PRO A 99 23.30 -16.30 11.19
N THR A 100 23.40 -15.03 11.59
CA THR A 100 22.63 -14.42 12.68
C THR A 100 21.30 -13.80 12.21
N THR A 101 21.09 -13.65 10.91
CA THR A 101 19.85 -13.09 10.36
C THR A 101 18.75 -14.14 10.40
N LYS A 102 17.73 -13.92 11.22
CA LYS A 102 16.51 -14.73 11.18
C LYS A 102 15.75 -14.41 9.89
N VAL A 103 15.73 -15.36 8.96
CA VAL A 103 14.85 -15.32 7.79
C VAL A 103 13.51 -15.91 8.25
N ARG A 104 12.46 -15.10 8.25
CA ARG A 104 11.08 -15.51 8.51
C ARG A 104 10.38 -15.80 7.20
#